data_AF-A0A1V2ZA25-F1
#
_entry.id   AF-A0A1V2ZA25-F1
#
_cell.length_a   1.000
_cell.length_b   1.000
_cell.length_c   1.000
_cell.angle_alpha   90.00
_cell.angle_beta   90.00
_cell.angle_gamma   90.00
#
_symmetry.space_group_name_H-M   'P 1'
#
loop_
_entity.id
_entity.type
_entity.pdbx_description
1 polymer ?
#
loop_
_entity_poly.entity_id
_entity_poly.type
_entity_poly.pdbx_seq_one_letter_code
_entity_poly.pdbx_strand_id
1 'polypeptide(L)'
;MVVAATVALGFGVAPLETGITAPPQRQQALYSTAMIVLVCTTAAALVVLATVLRLSIDLRRRDYALWQIAGVEPDAVRRIVTRQSAVLGVTGSVLGSGLAVLLVPMLTRILDEMSYEPSGEAVRLGIGGVVPLIALVTAVTWLSSLPAARSASRTPPITVLRESTPPAPPMTWVRWTLLAASVAGVVLVANGIVAGGDRSRTVGLGIFLAPMVAVSFAVGGSLLFPRVVMAWTSLLPDHLSHAWYLARHGARHKTVGSSAGITTLLLATAFLGSIFAVTGTATNWLAVGEADPELLAAGVDARNYYATDNPGVIATIITLIGGPVLLAVIAAAMVVLISGRTRHRETALLRAAGVRTATIVAAAGLEGLILALTALLLALVAWSAARRSWPSSSR
;
A
#
# COMPACT_ATOMS: atom_id res chain seq x y z
N MET A 1 6.61 -5.12 -10.28
CA MET A 1 5.44 -5.04 -9.37
C MET A 1 4.77 -6.39 -9.17
N VAL A 2 4.28 -7.08 -10.21
CA VAL A 2 3.64 -8.41 -10.08
C VAL A 2 4.54 -9.42 -9.37
N VAL A 3 5.82 -9.48 -9.76
CA VAL A 3 6.85 -10.31 -9.09
C VAL A 3 6.90 -10.02 -7.57
N ALA A 4 7.04 -8.75 -7.19
CA ALA A 4 7.08 -8.33 -5.78
C ALA A 4 5.79 -8.68 -5.02
N ALA A 5 4.61 -8.46 -5.64
CA ALA A 5 3.32 -8.85 -5.08
C ALA A 5 3.24 -10.35 -4.81
N THR A 6 3.79 -11.16 -5.72
CA THR A 6 3.83 -12.61 -5.57
C THR A 6 4.74 -13.05 -4.43
N VAL A 7 5.95 -12.48 -4.32
CA VAL A 7 6.87 -12.78 -3.20
C VAL A 7 6.25 -12.39 -1.87
N ALA A 8 5.68 -11.18 -1.78
CA ALA A 8 5.04 -10.70 -0.55
C ALA A 8 3.83 -11.57 -0.16
N LEU A 9 2.97 -11.95 -1.10
CA LEU A 9 1.83 -12.84 -0.84
C LEU A 9 2.28 -14.27 -0.52
N GLY A 10 3.36 -14.75 -1.15
CA GLY A 10 3.97 -16.05 -0.85
C GLY A 10 4.42 -16.17 0.60
N PHE A 11 4.88 -15.07 1.21
CA PHE A 11 5.20 -15.01 2.63
C PHE A 11 3.98 -15.27 3.54
N GLY A 12 2.77 -14.90 3.10
CA GLY A 12 1.52 -15.21 3.80
C GLY A 12 0.94 -16.59 3.46
N VAL A 13 1.19 -17.11 2.25
CA VAL A 13 0.73 -18.45 1.83
C VAL A 13 1.55 -19.57 2.47
N ALA A 14 2.85 -19.36 2.67
CA ALA A 14 3.73 -20.42 3.18
C ALA A 14 3.33 -20.93 4.58
N PRO A 15 2.94 -20.08 5.56
CA PRO A 15 2.44 -20.57 6.85
C PRO A 15 1.10 -21.31 6.73
N LEU A 16 0.22 -20.95 5.78
CA LEU A 16 -1.00 -21.74 5.50
C LEU A 16 -0.64 -23.16 5.05
N GLU A 17 0.28 -23.29 4.10
CA GLU A 17 0.66 -24.60 3.57
C GLU A 17 1.38 -25.44 4.62
N THR A 18 2.30 -24.84 5.37
CA THR A 18 3.03 -25.51 6.45
C THR A 18 2.09 -25.96 7.57
N GLY A 19 1.03 -25.18 7.85
CA GLY A 19 0.03 -25.51 8.86
C GLY A 19 -0.78 -26.79 8.57
N ILE A 20 -0.86 -27.22 7.31
CA ILE A 20 -1.58 -28.45 6.92
C ILE A 20 -0.94 -29.70 7.52
N THR A 21 0.39 -29.70 7.66
CA THR A 21 1.18 -30.83 8.16
C THR A 21 1.70 -30.62 9.58
N ALA A 22 1.44 -29.45 10.19
CA ALA A 22 1.94 -29.09 11.50
C ALA A 22 1.11 -29.73 12.64
N PRO A 23 1.69 -29.94 13.83
CA PRO A 23 0.95 -30.36 15.02
C PRO A 23 -0.17 -29.35 15.39
N PRO A 24 -1.26 -29.78 16.06
CA PRO A 24 -2.44 -28.95 16.32
C PRO A 24 -2.14 -27.63 17.02
N GLN A 25 -1.21 -27.63 17.99
CA GLN A 25 -0.82 -26.42 18.73
C GLN A 25 -0.17 -25.38 17.80
N ARG A 26 0.73 -25.83 16.91
CA ARG A 26 1.45 -24.98 15.96
C ARG A 26 0.58 -24.56 14.77
N GLN A 27 -0.35 -25.42 14.37
CA GLN A 27 -1.28 -25.19 13.26
C GLN A 27 -2.13 -23.93 13.49
N GLN A 28 -2.68 -23.75 14.69
CA GLN A 28 -3.51 -22.59 15.01
C GLN A 28 -2.71 -21.28 14.93
N ALA A 29 -1.48 -21.27 15.46
CA ALA A 29 -0.57 -20.13 15.38
C ALA A 29 -0.27 -19.79 13.91
N LEU A 30 0.15 -20.77 13.10
CA LEU A 30 0.46 -20.58 11.68
C LEU A 30 -0.73 -20.02 10.88
N TYR A 31 -1.95 -20.54 11.11
CA TYR A 31 -3.14 -20.04 10.43
C TYR A 31 -3.52 -18.62 10.85
N SER A 32 -3.40 -18.29 12.14
CA SER A 32 -3.66 -16.94 12.62
C SER A 32 -2.68 -15.93 12.00
N THR A 33 -1.37 -16.23 11.99
CA THR A 33 -0.35 -15.40 11.37
C THR A 33 -0.60 -15.27 9.87
N ALA A 34 -0.86 -16.39 9.18
CA ALA A 34 -1.10 -16.39 7.75
C ALA A 34 -2.30 -15.54 7.35
N MET A 35 -3.42 -15.66 8.07
CA MET A 35 -4.64 -14.90 7.81
C MET A 35 -4.35 -13.40 7.86
N ILE A 36 -3.64 -12.95 8.89
CA ILE A 36 -3.37 -11.53 9.05
C ILE A 36 -2.40 -11.02 7.98
N VAL A 37 -1.30 -11.75 7.73
CA VAL A 37 -0.34 -11.41 6.68
C VAL A 37 -1.01 -11.36 5.31
N LEU A 38 -1.88 -12.32 4.99
CA LEU A 38 -2.61 -12.35 3.73
C LEU A 38 -3.60 -11.20 3.62
N VAL A 39 -4.39 -10.90 4.64
CA VAL A 39 -5.33 -9.76 4.59
C VAL A 39 -4.59 -8.44 4.37
N CYS A 40 -3.52 -8.19 5.13
CA CYS A 40 -2.71 -6.98 4.98
C CYS A 40 -2.05 -6.90 3.60
N THR A 41 -1.42 -7.99 3.16
CA THR A 41 -0.64 -8.01 1.91
C THR A 41 -1.54 -7.99 0.68
N THR A 42 -2.68 -8.68 0.70
CA THR A 42 -3.66 -8.64 -0.41
C THR A 42 -4.26 -7.25 -0.56
N ALA A 43 -4.64 -6.59 0.54
CA ALA A 43 -5.12 -5.21 0.50
C ALA A 43 -4.08 -4.25 -0.11
N ALA A 44 -2.83 -4.35 0.33
CA ALA A 44 -1.72 -3.57 -0.22
C ALA A 44 -1.47 -3.87 -1.70
N ALA A 45 -1.43 -5.16 -2.08
CA ALA A 45 -1.23 -5.61 -3.45
C ALA A 45 -2.33 -5.11 -4.38
N LEU A 46 -3.60 -5.16 -3.97
CA LEU A 46 -4.73 -4.64 -4.73
C LEU A 46 -4.57 -3.16 -5.04
N VAL A 47 -4.32 -2.35 -4.00
CA VAL A 47 -4.16 -0.89 -4.12
C VAL A 47 -2.97 -0.56 -5.03
N VAL A 48 -1.82 -1.18 -4.78
CA VAL A 48 -0.58 -0.89 -5.50
C VAL A 48 -0.65 -1.35 -6.95
N LEU A 49 -1.11 -2.58 -7.21
CA LEU A 49 -1.22 -3.10 -8.58
C LEU A 49 -2.20 -2.26 -9.39
N ALA A 50 -3.36 -1.92 -8.83
CA ALA A 50 -4.30 -1.01 -9.49
C ALA A 50 -3.67 0.36 -9.79
N THR A 51 -2.93 0.92 -8.85
CA THR A 51 -2.25 2.21 -8.99
C THR A 51 -1.21 2.19 -10.10
N VAL A 52 -0.28 1.23 -10.06
CA VAL A 52 0.84 1.13 -11.02
C VAL A 52 0.35 0.74 -12.42
N LEU A 53 -0.61 -0.19 -12.53
CA LEU A 53 -1.17 -0.59 -13.83
C LEU A 53 -1.94 0.56 -14.46
N ARG A 54 -2.77 1.26 -13.68
CA ARG A 54 -3.52 2.42 -14.17
C ARG A 54 -2.58 3.50 -14.68
N LEU A 55 -1.56 3.86 -13.92
CA LEU A 55 -0.54 4.82 -14.33
C LEU A 55 0.16 4.36 -15.64
N SER A 56 0.55 3.09 -15.72
CA SER A 56 1.23 2.54 -16.91
C SER A 56 0.35 2.55 -18.17
N ILE A 57 -0.94 2.22 -18.03
CA ILE A 57 -1.92 2.26 -19.12
C ILE A 57 -2.19 3.70 -19.53
N ASP A 58 -2.32 4.61 -18.55
CA ASP A 58 -2.58 6.03 -18.81
C ASP A 58 -1.45 6.68 -19.61
N LEU A 59 -0.19 6.31 -19.36
CA LEU A 59 0.95 6.80 -20.14
C LEU A 59 0.96 6.32 -21.61
N ARG A 60 0.32 5.18 -21.90
CA ARG A 60 0.21 4.63 -23.27
C ARG A 60 -1.06 5.07 -23.99
N ARG A 61 -1.90 5.90 -23.38
CA ARG A 61 -3.17 6.36 -23.97
C ARG A 61 -3.00 7.01 -25.34
N ARG A 62 -1.93 7.77 -25.56
CA ARG A 62 -1.67 8.40 -26.84
C ARG A 62 -1.44 7.37 -27.95
N ASP A 63 -0.71 6.30 -27.67
CA ASP A 63 -0.46 5.22 -28.63
C ASP A 63 -1.77 4.49 -28.97
N TYR A 64 -2.60 4.23 -27.96
CA TYR A 64 -3.92 3.65 -28.15
C TYR A 64 -4.87 4.55 -28.95
N ALA A 65 -4.82 5.87 -28.73
CA ALA A 65 -5.57 6.83 -29.51
C ALA A 65 -5.12 6.86 -30.98
N LEU A 66 -3.82 6.72 -31.25
CA LEU A 66 -3.30 6.61 -32.62
C LEU A 66 -3.78 5.33 -33.31
N TRP A 67 -3.86 4.19 -32.61
CA TRP A 67 -4.48 2.97 -33.14
C TRP A 67 -5.95 3.19 -33.49
N GLN A 68 -6.71 3.92 -32.66
CA GLN A 68 -8.11 4.22 -32.93
C GLN A 68 -8.29 5.14 -34.14
N ILE A 69 -7.40 6.11 -34.36
CA ILE A 69 -7.41 6.95 -35.57
C ILE A 69 -7.11 6.12 -36.82
N ALA A 70 -6.24 5.11 -36.69
CA ALA A 70 -5.99 4.13 -37.75
C ALA A 70 -7.13 3.11 -37.94
N GLY A 71 -8.25 3.23 -37.21
CA GLY A 71 -9.45 2.40 -37.37
C GLY A 71 -9.58 1.22 -36.41
N VAL A 72 -8.68 1.07 -35.42
CA VAL A 72 -8.82 0.00 -34.40
C VAL A 72 -9.99 0.32 -33.47
N GLU A 73 -10.93 -0.61 -33.34
CA GLU A 73 -12.12 -0.44 -32.49
C GLU A 73 -11.76 -0.30 -30.99
N PRO A 74 -12.46 0.54 -30.21
CA PRO A 74 -12.28 0.66 -28.77
C PRO A 74 -12.27 -0.68 -28.02
N ASP A 75 -13.18 -1.60 -28.36
CA ASP A 75 -13.24 -2.90 -27.71
C ASP A 75 -12.04 -3.80 -28.07
N ALA A 76 -11.49 -3.65 -29.28
CA ALA A 76 -10.24 -4.31 -29.63
C ALA A 76 -9.07 -3.80 -28.77
N VAL A 77 -8.94 -2.48 -28.59
CA VAL A 77 -7.94 -1.88 -27.69
C VAL A 77 -8.10 -2.41 -26.26
N ARG A 78 -9.33 -2.43 -25.73
CA ARG A 78 -9.61 -2.97 -24.39
C ARG A 78 -9.16 -4.42 -24.27
N ARG A 79 -9.53 -5.28 -25.22
CA ARG A 79 -9.15 -6.71 -25.23
C ARG A 79 -7.63 -6.87 -25.24
N ILE A 80 -6.92 -6.11 -26.08
CA ILE A 80 -5.46 -6.13 -26.17
C ILE A 80 -4.85 -5.77 -24.82
N VAL A 81 -5.25 -4.66 -24.22
CA VAL A 81 -4.68 -4.19 -22.93
C VAL A 81 -4.96 -5.19 -21.81
N THR A 82 -6.16 -5.79 -21.75
CA THR A 82 -6.49 -6.80 -20.74
C THR A 82 -5.75 -8.13 -20.95
N ARG A 83 -5.44 -8.49 -22.20
CA ARG A 83 -4.63 -9.67 -22.49
C ARG A 83 -3.16 -9.43 -22.13
N GLN A 84 -2.64 -8.25 -22.42
CA GLN A 84 -1.29 -7.84 -22.00
C GLN A 84 -1.14 -7.88 -20.47
N SER A 85 -2.12 -7.36 -19.72
CA SER A 85 -2.10 -7.43 -18.26
C SER A 85 -2.22 -8.86 -17.74
N ALA A 86 -3.00 -9.73 -18.40
CA ALA A 86 -3.07 -11.15 -18.06
C ALA A 86 -1.72 -11.85 -18.28
N VAL A 87 -1.06 -11.63 -19.43
CA VAL A 87 0.27 -12.18 -19.70
C VAL A 87 1.30 -11.68 -18.69
N LEU A 88 1.26 -10.38 -18.34
CA LEU A 88 2.11 -9.82 -17.29
C LEU A 88 1.82 -10.41 -15.91
N GLY A 89 0.54 -10.70 -15.61
CA GLY A 89 0.10 -11.37 -14.39
C GLY A 89 0.67 -12.78 -14.28
N VAL A 90 0.52 -13.59 -15.34
CA VAL A 90 1.03 -14.97 -15.38
C VAL A 90 2.56 -14.99 -15.32
N THR A 91 3.23 -14.27 -16.22
CA THR A 91 4.70 -14.26 -16.27
C THR A 91 5.31 -13.71 -14.98
N GLY A 92 4.76 -12.62 -14.46
CA GLY A 92 5.21 -12.02 -13.21
C GLY A 92 4.96 -12.90 -11.98
N SER A 93 3.85 -13.63 -11.94
CA SER A 93 3.54 -14.54 -10.83
C SER A 93 4.34 -15.84 -10.90
N VAL A 94 4.60 -16.39 -12.08
CA VAL A 94 5.50 -17.55 -12.22
C VAL A 94 6.92 -17.19 -11.75
N LEU A 95 7.47 -16.07 -12.22
CA LEU A 95 8.79 -15.60 -11.80
C LEU A 95 8.81 -15.24 -10.30
N GLY A 96 7.76 -14.58 -9.82
CA GLY A 96 7.63 -14.21 -8.42
C GLY A 96 7.50 -15.42 -7.49
N SER A 97 6.79 -16.47 -7.91
CA SER A 97 6.71 -17.73 -7.16
C SER A 97 8.05 -18.44 -7.10
N GLY A 98 8.82 -18.45 -8.20
CA GLY A 98 10.20 -18.98 -8.19
C GLY A 98 11.08 -18.26 -7.16
N LEU A 99 10.99 -16.93 -7.11
CA LEU A 99 11.68 -16.14 -6.09
C LEU A 99 11.11 -16.37 -4.68
N ALA A 100 9.80 -16.55 -4.52
CA ALA A 100 9.16 -16.79 -3.24
C ALA A 100 9.60 -18.13 -2.63
N VAL A 101 9.67 -19.19 -3.44
CA VAL A 101 10.15 -20.51 -3.01
C VAL A 101 11.59 -20.44 -2.47
N LEU A 102 12.42 -19.56 -3.02
CA LEU A 102 13.79 -19.34 -2.55
C LEU A 102 13.85 -18.43 -1.30
N LEU A 103 13.16 -17.28 -1.34
CA LEU A 103 13.31 -16.22 -0.35
C LEU A 103 12.49 -16.44 0.92
N VAL A 104 11.26 -16.95 0.79
CA VAL A 104 10.35 -17.13 1.94
C VAL A 104 10.96 -18.01 3.03
N PRO A 105 11.45 -19.24 2.76
CA PRO A 105 12.04 -20.08 3.81
C PRO A 105 13.27 -19.44 4.45
N MET A 106 14.08 -18.72 3.67
CA MET A 106 15.25 -18.00 4.19
C MET A 106 14.85 -16.88 5.15
N LEU A 107 13.89 -16.04 4.75
CA LEU A 107 13.41 -14.92 5.56
C LEU A 107 12.67 -15.40 6.81
N THR A 108 11.82 -16.43 6.70
CA THR A 108 11.11 -16.96 7.87
C THR A 108 12.05 -17.61 8.88
N ARG A 109 13.19 -18.19 8.45
CA ARG A 109 14.20 -18.70 9.38
C ARG A 109 14.85 -17.58 10.19
N ILE A 110 15.29 -16.52 9.51
CA ILE A 110 15.90 -15.35 10.18
C ILE A 110 14.92 -14.75 11.18
N LEU A 111 13.63 -14.67 10.81
CA LEU A 111 12.59 -14.13 11.69
C LEU A 111 12.24 -15.08 12.85
N ASP A 112 12.28 -16.39 12.65
CA ASP A 112 12.07 -17.41 13.70
C ASP A 112 13.21 -17.37 14.73
N GLU A 113 14.46 -17.23 14.28
CA GLU A 113 15.64 -17.08 15.16
C GLU A 113 15.56 -15.84 16.05
N MET A 114 14.91 -14.78 15.58
CA MET A 114 14.69 -13.54 16.34
C MET A 114 13.45 -13.58 17.24
N SER A 115 12.57 -14.59 17.09
CA SER A 115 11.28 -14.66 17.78
C SER A 115 11.40 -15.07 19.25
N TYR A 116 10.33 -14.85 20.03
CA TYR A 116 10.29 -15.23 21.46
C TYR A 116 10.37 -16.75 21.69
N GLU A 117 9.80 -17.53 20.76
CA GLU A 117 9.79 -18.99 20.81
C GLU A 117 10.26 -19.52 19.46
N PRO A 118 11.58 -19.60 19.23
CA PRO A 118 12.15 -20.14 18.00
C PRO A 118 11.69 -21.58 17.83
N SER A 119 10.97 -21.81 16.76
CA SER A 119 10.36 -23.11 16.49
C SER A 119 11.34 -24.08 15.80
N GLY A 120 12.46 -23.58 15.29
CA GLY A 120 13.53 -24.35 14.64
C GLY A 120 13.15 -24.96 13.29
N GLU A 121 11.90 -24.83 12.87
CA GLU A 121 11.40 -25.35 11.61
C GLU A 121 11.04 -24.23 10.65
N ALA A 122 11.63 -24.29 9.47
CA ALA A 122 11.37 -23.35 8.42
C ALA A 122 9.99 -23.58 7.80
N VAL A 123 9.23 -22.50 7.65
CA VAL A 123 8.02 -22.46 6.84
C VAL A 123 8.40 -22.78 5.39
N ARG A 124 7.64 -23.66 4.74
CA ARG A 124 7.87 -24.09 3.35
C ARG A 124 6.78 -23.56 2.44
N LEU A 125 7.17 -23.19 1.22
CA LEU A 125 6.26 -22.89 0.12
C LEU A 125 6.44 -23.97 -0.95
N GLY A 126 5.53 -24.93 -0.96
CA GLY A 126 5.50 -26.06 -1.87
C GLY A 126 4.56 -25.84 -3.05
N ILE A 127 4.34 -26.90 -3.84
CA ILE A 127 3.47 -26.86 -5.01
C ILE A 127 2.02 -26.51 -4.61
N GLY A 128 1.58 -26.97 -3.42
CA GLY A 128 0.25 -26.73 -2.89
C GLY A 128 -0.04 -25.24 -2.65
N GLY A 129 0.97 -24.46 -2.24
CA GLY A 129 0.87 -23.01 -2.09
C GLY A 129 1.18 -22.22 -3.37
N VAL A 130 2.12 -22.70 -4.20
CA VAL A 130 2.55 -21.99 -5.42
C VAL A 130 1.44 -21.87 -6.46
N VAL A 131 0.68 -22.93 -6.72
CA VAL A 131 -0.40 -22.91 -7.72
C VAL A 131 -1.51 -21.90 -7.38
N PRO A 132 -2.11 -21.91 -6.17
CA PRO A 132 -3.13 -20.92 -5.82
C PRO A 132 -2.55 -19.51 -5.73
N LEU A 133 -1.28 -19.34 -5.34
CA LEU A 133 -0.61 -18.05 -5.34
C LEU A 133 -0.51 -17.46 -6.75
N ILE A 134 -0.10 -18.26 -7.75
CA ILE A 134 -0.04 -17.83 -9.16
C ILE A 134 -1.43 -17.42 -9.65
N ALA A 135 -2.44 -18.24 -9.36
CA ALA A 135 -3.82 -17.98 -9.74
C ALA A 135 -4.35 -16.67 -9.11
N LEU A 136 -4.13 -16.49 -7.80
CA LEU A 136 -4.55 -15.31 -7.05
C LEU A 136 -3.90 -14.03 -7.59
N VAL A 137 -2.58 -14.01 -7.74
CA VAL A 137 -1.86 -12.80 -8.21
C VAL A 137 -2.22 -12.46 -9.64
N THR A 138 -2.38 -13.48 -10.50
CA THR A 138 -2.81 -13.29 -11.89
C THR A 138 -4.22 -12.71 -11.93
N ALA A 139 -5.16 -13.26 -11.17
CA ALA A 139 -6.53 -12.78 -11.09
C ALA A 139 -6.59 -11.33 -10.58
N VAL A 140 -5.86 -11.02 -9.51
CA VAL A 140 -5.77 -9.67 -8.96
C VAL A 140 -5.20 -8.69 -9.99
N THR A 141 -4.12 -9.05 -10.68
CA THR A 141 -3.49 -8.21 -11.71
C THR A 141 -4.44 -7.95 -12.87
N TRP A 142 -5.14 -8.99 -13.31
CA TRP A 142 -6.11 -8.91 -14.40
C TRP A 142 -7.30 -8.04 -14.02
N LEU A 143 -7.95 -8.31 -12.88
CA LEU A 143 -9.09 -7.56 -12.34
C LEU A 143 -8.74 -6.07 -12.14
N SER A 144 -7.57 -5.78 -11.56
CA SER A 144 -7.08 -4.41 -11.35
C SER A 144 -6.87 -3.63 -12.64
N SER A 145 -6.59 -4.32 -13.77
CA SER A 145 -6.41 -3.67 -15.07
C SER A 145 -7.73 -3.32 -15.77
N LEU A 146 -8.84 -3.99 -15.45
CA LEU A 146 -10.11 -3.83 -16.17
C LEU A 146 -10.65 -2.39 -16.17
N PRO A 147 -10.68 -1.66 -15.03
CA PRO A 147 -11.18 -0.28 -15.02
C PRO A 147 -10.30 0.66 -15.85
N ALA A 148 -8.99 0.48 -15.79
CA ALA A 148 -8.03 1.28 -16.56
C ALA A 148 -8.15 1.00 -18.07
N ALA A 149 -8.24 -0.28 -18.46
CA ALA A 149 -8.40 -0.68 -19.85
C ALA A 149 -9.71 -0.15 -20.46
N ARG A 150 -10.83 -0.23 -19.71
CA ARG A 150 -12.12 0.35 -20.12
C ARG A 150 -12.07 1.87 -20.28
N SER A 151 -11.40 2.55 -19.35
CA SER A 151 -11.25 4.01 -19.43
C SER A 151 -10.38 4.40 -20.63
N ALA A 152 -9.28 3.70 -20.87
CA ALA A 152 -8.39 3.95 -21.99
C ALA A 152 -9.08 3.73 -23.34
N SER A 153 -9.89 2.69 -23.48
CA SER A 153 -10.58 2.43 -24.75
C SER A 153 -11.69 3.44 -25.07
N ARG A 154 -12.40 3.93 -24.06
CA ARG A 154 -13.57 4.82 -24.25
C ARG A 154 -13.21 6.31 -24.33
N THR A 155 -11.96 6.69 -24.12
CA THR A 155 -11.56 8.10 -24.19
C THR A 155 -11.42 8.48 -25.67
N PRO A 156 -12.15 9.48 -26.19
CA PRO A 156 -12.12 9.85 -27.61
C PRO A 156 -10.71 10.24 -28.08
N PRO A 157 -10.22 9.75 -29.24
CA PRO A 157 -8.85 10.00 -29.69
C PRO A 157 -8.49 11.48 -29.80
N ILE A 158 -9.43 12.29 -30.27
CA ILE A 158 -9.23 13.74 -30.45
C ILE A 158 -9.02 14.46 -29.11
N THR A 159 -9.63 13.99 -28.02
CA THR A 159 -9.42 14.58 -26.68
C THR A 159 -8.02 14.28 -26.17
N VAL A 160 -7.56 13.03 -26.34
CA VAL A 160 -6.21 12.60 -25.94
C VAL A 160 -5.12 13.35 -26.73
N LEU A 161 -5.37 13.73 -27.98
CA LEU A 161 -4.43 14.48 -28.79
C LEU A 161 -4.47 16.01 -28.53
N ARG A 162 -5.62 16.55 -28.13
CA ARG A 162 -5.79 17.98 -27.83
C ARG A 162 -5.38 18.35 -26.41
N GLU A 163 -5.75 17.54 -25.42
CA GLU A 163 -5.47 17.81 -24.01
C GLU A 163 -4.25 17.02 -23.53
N SER A 164 -3.21 17.75 -23.14
CA SER A 164 -2.00 17.18 -22.55
C SER A 164 -2.23 16.58 -21.17
N THR A 165 -3.37 16.89 -20.51
CA THR A 165 -3.72 16.36 -19.19
C THR A 165 -5.22 16.03 -19.13
N PRO A 166 -5.62 14.75 -19.05
CA PRO A 166 -7.04 14.40 -18.90
C PRO A 166 -7.58 14.87 -17.54
N PRO A 167 -8.81 15.39 -17.47
CA PRO A 167 -9.44 15.80 -16.22
C PRO A 167 -9.52 14.63 -15.23
N ALA A 168 -9.42 14.94 -13.93
CA ALA A 168 -9.54 13.93 -12.88
C ALA A 168 -10.90 13.22 -12.98
N PRO A 169 -10.96 11.88 -12.99
CA PRO A 169 -12.22 11.16 -13.11
C PRO A 169 -13.10 11.41 -11.88
N PRO A 170 -14.43 11.61 -12.04
CA PRO A 170 -15.34 11.80 -10.92
C PRO A 170 -15.43 10.53 -10.06
N MET A 171 -15.92 10.66 -8.81
CA MET A 171 -16.24 9.47 -8.00
C MET A 171 -17.34 8.68 -8.68
N THR A 172 -17.03 7.43 -8.99
CA THR A 172 -18.03 6.42 -9.35
C THR A 172 -18.77 5.93 -8.10
N TRP A 173 -20.05 5.57 -8.21
CA TRP A 173 -20.82 4.94 -7.13
C TRP A 173 -20.09 3.78 -6.46
N VAL A 174 -19.40 2.93 -7.23
CA VAL A 174 -18.61 1.80 -6.70
C VAL A 174 -17.49 2.27 -5.75
N ARG A 175 -16.89 3.44 -6.00
CA ARG A 175 -15.87 4.01 -5.09
C ARG A 175 -16.51 4.54 -3.81
N TRP A 176 -17.73 5.08 -3.90
CA TRP A 176 -18.48 5.49 -2.72
C TRP A 176 -18.85 4.31 -1.85
N THR A 177 -19.34 3.21 -2.44
CA THR A 177 -19.67 2.00 -1.67
C THR A 177 -18.43 1.37 -1.04
N LEU A 178 -17.30 1.32 -1.77
CA LEU A 178 -16.03 0.83 -1.23
C LEU A 178 -15.50 1.71 -0.09
N LEU A 179 -15.58 3.04 -0.24
CA LEU A 179 -15.17 3.97 0.80
C LEU A 179 -16.05 3.81 2.04
N ALA A 180 -17.38 3.76 1.86
CA ALA A 180 -18.34 3.58 2.95
C ALA A 180 -18.11 2.25 3.68
N ALA A 181 -17.92 1.14 2.96
CA ALA A 181 -17.64 -0.17 3.54
C ALA A 181 -16.30 -0.19 4.31
N SER A 182 -15.26 0.44 3.75
CA SER A 182 -13.95 0.52 4.38
C SER A 182 -13.99 1.36 5.67
N VAL A 183 -14.67 2.51 5.64
CA VAL A 183 -14.87 3.37 6.82
C VAL A 183 -15.74 2.68 7.87
N ALA A 184 -16.83 2.03 7.46
CA ALA A 184 -17.68 1.24 8.37
C ALA A 184 -16.88 0.11 9.03
N GLY A 185 -15.98 -0.55 8.29
CA GLY A 185 -15.06 -1.55 8.81
C GLY A 185 -14.14 -0.99 9.89
N VAL A 186 -13.49 0.17 9.63
CA VAL A 186 -12.65 0.86 10.63
C VAL A 186 -13.46 1.17 11.90
N VAL A 187 -14.68 1.69 11.75
CA VAL A 187 -15.56 2.04 12.88
C VAL A 187 -15.98 0.79 13.64
N LEU A 188 -16.33 -0.30 12.96
CA LEU A 188 -16.73 -1.56 13.59
C LEU A 188 -15.57 -2.16 14.41
N VAL A 189 -14.36 -2.18 13.84
CA VAL A 189 -13.16 -2.67 14.53
C VAL A 189 -12.81 -1.79 15.72
N ALA A 190 -12.83 -0.47 15.57
CA ALA A 190 -12.58 0.46 16.67
C ALA A 190 -13.59 0.28 17.82
N ASN A 191 -14.89 0.14 17.52
CA ASN A 191 -15.90 -0.16 18.53
C ASN A 191 -15.68 -1.54 19.17
N GLY A 192 -15.31 -2.56 18.39
CA GLY A 192 -15.01 -3.90 18.90
C GLY A 192 -13.81 -3.93 19.86
N ILE A 193 -12.83 -3.04 19.66
CA ILE A 193 -11.70 -2.84 20.55
C ILE A 193 -12.13 -2.15 21.85
N VAL A 194 -12.91 -1.07 21.77
CA VAL A 194 -13.37 -0.32 22.96
C VAL A 194 -14.36 -1.14 23.81
N ALA A 195 -15.22 -1.92 23.17
CA ALA A 195 -16.22 -2.75 23.85
C ALA A 195 -15.65 -4.08 24.37
N GLY A 196 -14.52 -4.55 23.83
CA GLY A 196 -13.88 -5.79 24.23
C GLY A 196 -12.90 -5.56 25.38
N GLY A 197 -13.25 -6.01 26.59
CA GLY A 197 -12.34 -5.96 27.74
C GLY A 197 -11.12 -6.89 27.64
N ASP A 198 -11.11 -7.80 26.66
CA ASP A 198 -10.07 -8.83 26.52
C ASP A 198 -8.84 -8.35 25.74
N ARG A 199 -7.65 -8.58 26.31
CA ARG A 199 -6.33 -8.28 25.73
C ARG A 199 -6.15 -8.91 24.34
N SER A 200 -6.44 -10.20 24.21
CA SER A 200 -6.26 -10.98 22.97
C SER A 200 -7.12 -10.43 21.83
N ARG A 201 -8.36 -10.02 22.15
CA ARG A 201 -9.29 -9.43 21.20
C ARG A 201 -8.83 -8.04 20.75
N THR A 202 -8.33 -7.23 21.67
CA THR A 202 -7.81 -5.89 21.39
C THR A 202 -6.61 -5.90 20.46
N VAL A 203 -5.60 -6.73 20.76
CA VAL A 203 -4.40 -6.86 19.92
C VAL A 203 -4.75 -7.49 18.56
N GLY A 204 -5.60 -8.52 18.54
CA GLY A 204 -6.02 -9.20 17.31
C GLY A 204 -6.82 -8.29 16.36
N LEU A 205 -7.78 -7.52 16.89
CA LEU A 205 -8.57 -6.58 16.10
C LEU A 205 -7.76 -5.35 15.66
N GLY A 206 -6.86 -4.87 16.53
CA GLY A 206 -6.04 -3.68 16.26
C GLY A 206 -5.18 -3.81 15.00
N ILE A 207 -4.68 -5.02 14.70
CA ILE A 207 -3.86 -5.24 13.51
C ILE A 207 -4.65 -5.02 12.21
N PHE A 208 -5.94 -5.33 12.18
CA PHE A 208 -6.78 -5.15 10.99
C PHE A 208 -7.12 -3.68 10.69
N LEU A 209 -6.89 -2.76 11.63
CA LEU A 209 -7.07 -1.33 11.36
C LEU A 209 -6.10 -0.84 10.29
N ALA A 210 -4.87 -1.36 10.25
CA ALA A 210 -3.84 -0.94 9.29
C ALA A 210 -4.29 -1.04 7.83
N PRO A 211 -4.69 -2.23 7.32
CA PRO A 211 -5.16 -2.36 5.95
C PRO A 211 -6.47 -1.60 5.70
N MET A 212 -7.39 -1.54 6.67
CA MET A 212 -8.68 -0.85 6.48
C MET A 212 -8.52 0.66 6.35
N VAL A 213 -7.70 1.27 7.20
CA VAL A 213 -7.36 2.69 7.12
C VAL A 213 -6.66 2.97 5.80
N ALA A 214 -5.68 2.15 5.41
CA ALA A 214 -4.93 2.37 4.19
C ALA A 214 -5.81 2.23 2.93
N VAL A 215 -6.71 1.24 2.88
CA VAL A 215 -7.70 1.08 1.79
C VAL A 215 -8.67 2.27 1.77
N SER A 216 -9.15 2.73 2.92
CA SER A 216 -10.04 3.90 3.01
C SER A 216 -9.42 5.13 2.37
N PHE A 217 -8.16 5.42 2.70
CA PHE A 217 -7.45 6.55 2.12
C PHE A 217 -7.10 6.34 0.64
N ALA A 218 -6.75 5.13 0.22
CA ALA A 218 -6.48 4.85 -1.19
C ALA A 218 -7.72 5.05 -2.06
N VAL A 219 -8.89 4.60 -1.60
CA VAL A 219 -10.17 4.77 -2.31
C VAL A 219 -10.67 6.21 -2.25
N GLY A 220 -10.58 6.84 -1.07
CA GLY A 220 -10.97 8.24 -0.84
C GLY A 220 -9.96 9.27 -1.35
N GLY A 221 -8.78 8.82 -1.79
CA GLY A 221 -7.65 9.68 -2.15
C GLY A 221 -7.95 10.67 -3.26
N SER A 222 -8.78 10.31 -4.24
CA SER A 222 -9.17 11.23 -5.31
C SER A 222 -9.96 12.45 -4.81
N LEU A 223 -10.60 12.38 -3.64
CA LEU A 223 -11.26 13.51 -2.97
C LEU A 223 -10.32 14.28 -2.07
N LEU A 224 -9.54 13.53 -1.27
CA LEU A 224 -8.77 14.07 -0.17
C LEU A 224 -7.48 14.71 -0.66
N PHE A 225 -6.77 14.08 -1.61
CA PHE A 225 -5.42 14.52 -1.99
C PHE A 225 -5.41 15.92 -2.60
N PRO A 226 -6.28 16.29 -3.56
CA PRO A 226 -6.27 17.65 -4.10
C PRO A 226 -6.55 18.69 -3.02
N ARG A 227 -7.48 18.41 -2.11
CA ARG A 227 -7.87 19.33 -1.02
C ARG A 227 -6.76 19.50 0.01
N VAL A 228 -6.14 18.41 0.45
CA VAL A 228 -5.05 18.46 1.43
C VAL A 228 -3.85 19.17 0.85
N VAL A 229 -3.43 18.83 -0.39
CA VAL A 229 -2.37 19.55 -1.10
C VAL A 229 -2.69 21.04 -1.17
N MET A 230 -3.92 21.41 -1.53
CA MET A 230 -4.31 22.83 -1.60
C MET A 230 -4.28 23.53 -0.24
N ALA A 231 -4.76 22.88 0.82
CA ALA A 231 -4.92 23.47 2.14
C ALA A 231 -3.59 23.75 2.85
N TRP A 232 -2.62 22.83 2.79
CA TRP A 232 -1.34 23.08 3.46
C TRP A 232 -0.39 23.89 2.56
N THR A 233 -0.42 23.72 1.23
CA THR A 233 0.43 24.53 0.34
C THR A 233 0.00 25.99 0.26
N SER A 234 -1.23 26.35 0.67
CA SER A 234 -1.63 27.76 0.81
C SER A 234 -1.00 28.48 1.99
N LEU A 235 -0.39 27.76 2.94
CA LEU A 235 0.34 28.38 4.04
C LEU A 235 1.65 29.05 3.58
N LEU A 236 2.16 28.65 2.41
CA LEU A 236 3.39 29.16 1.82
C LEU A 236 3.05 30.06 0.61
N PRO A 237 3.40 31.35 0.63
CA PRO A 237 3.10 32.26 -0.48
C PRO A 237 3.71 31.82 -1.81
N ASP A 238 2.99 32.10 -2.92
CA ASP A 238 3.42 31.71 -4.27
C ASP A 238 4.70 32.43 -4.74
N HIS A 239 5.02 33.57 -4.15
CA HIS A 239 6.17 34.39 -4.52
C HIS A 239 7.48 33.98 -3.82
N LEU A 240 7.47 32.96 -2.95
CA LEU A 240 8.67 32.52 -2.21
C LEU A 240 9.82 32.09 -3.12
N SER A 241 9.51 31.40 -4.22
CA SER A 241 10.49 31.09 -5.27
C SER A 241 9.80 30.63 -6.55
N HIS A 242 10.45 30.86 -7.70
CA HIS A 242 10.00 30.30 -8.98
C HIS A 242 9.92 28.76 -8.94
N ALA A 243 10.81 28.10 -8.19
CA ALA A 243 10.79 26.65 -8.01
C ALA A 243 9.55 26.18 -7.22
N TRP A 244 9.18 26.89 -6.16
CA TRP A 244 7.96 26.62 -5.38
C TRP A 244 6.70 26.82 -6.21
N TYR A 245 6.62 27.93 -6.95
CA TYR A 245 5.49 28.21 -7.85
C TYR A 245 5.28 27.08 -8.86
N LEU A 246 6.36 26.65 -9.52
CA LEU A 246 6.34 25.54 -10.48
C LEU A 246 5.97 24.21 -9.81
N ALA A 247 6.52 23.92 -8.62
CA ALA A 247 6.23 22.71 -7.88
C ALA A 247 4.75 22.62 -7.45
N ARG A 248 4.20 23.72 -6.91
CA ARG A 248 2.79 23.81 -6.49
C ARG A 248 1.83 23.66 -7.68
N HIS A 249 2.12 24.31 -8.80
CA HIS A 249 1.31 24.20 -10.01
C HIS A 249 1.40 22.82 -10.64
N GLY A 250 2.60 22.21 -10.66
CA GLY A 250 2.83 20.84 -11.11
C GLY A 250 2.03 19.83 -10.29
N ALA A 251 2.10 19.93 -8.96
CA ALA A 251 1.36 19.05 -8.04
C ALA A 251 -0.17 19.15 -8.24
N ARG A 252 -0.69 20.35 -8.56
CA ARG A 252 -2.12 20.59 -8.83
C ARG A 252 -2.57 20.07 -10.19
N HIS A 253 -1.78 20.23 -11.25
CA HIS A 253 -2.19 19.84 -12.60
C HIS A 253 -1.97 18.34 -12.86
N LYS A 254 -0.93 17.72 -12.28
CA LYS A 254 -0.62 16.29 -12.46
C LYS A 254 -1.39 15.38 -11.50
N THR A 255 -2.69 15.62 -11.36
CA THR A 255 -3.55 14.95 -10.36
C THR A 255 -3.46 13.41 -10.39
N VAL A 256 -3.38 12.79 -11.57
CA VAL A 256 -3.34 11.32 -11.70
C VAL A 256 -2.00 10.72 -11.26
N GLY A 257 -0.87 11.27 -11.72
CA GLY A 257 0.47 10.80 -11.35
C GLY A 257 0.82 11.10 -9.89
N SER A 258 0.48 12.30 -9.41
CA SER A 258 0.65 12.71 -8.03
C SER A 258 -0.21 11.89 -7.07
N SER A 259 -1.47 11.58 -7.44
CA SER A 259 -2.35 10.72 -6.65
C SER A 259 -1.79 9.30 -6.51
N ALA A 260 -1.20 8.75 -7.57
CA ALA A 260 -0.53 7.45 -7.52
C ALA A 260 0.65 7.47 -6.52
N GLY A 261 1.50 8.50 -6.59
CA GLY A 261 2.63 8.65 -5.68
C GLY A 261 2.20 8.79 -4.22
N ILE A 262 1.24 9.69 -3.95
CA ILE A 262 0.67 9.90 -2.61
C ILE A 262 0.06 8.59 -2.08
N THR A 263 -0.72 7.87 -2.88
CA THR A 263 -1.36 6.61 -2.47
C THR A 263 -0.32 5.58 -2.02
N THR A 264 0.75 5.41 -2.79
CA THR A 264 1.80 4.42 -2.48
C THR A 264 2.62 4.79 -1.24
N LEU A 265 2.95 6.08 -1.06
CA LEU A 265 3.66 6.55 0.14
C LEU A 265 2.77 6.47 1.39
N LEU A 266 1.50 6.86 1.24
CA LEU A 266 0.51 6.79 2.31
C LEU A 266 0.24 5.36 2.75
N LEU A 267 0.23 4.42 1.81
CA LEU A 267 0.10 3.00 2.13
C LEU A 267 1.26 2.54 3.03
N ALA A 268 2.50 2.89 2.68
CA ALA A 268 3.68 2.54 3.49
C ALA A 268 3.58 3.13 4.90
N THR A 269 3.30 4.43 5.01
CA THR A 269 3.23 5.13 6.29
C THR A 269 2.02 4.72 7.14
N ALA A 270 0.89 4.36 6.51
CA ALA A 270 -0.29 3.86 7.21
C ALA A 270 -0.05 2.47 7.84
N PHE A 271 0.56 1.54 7.10
CA PHE A 271 0.91 0.23 7.66
C PHE A 271 1.92 0.35 8.80
N LEU A 272 2.98 1.16 8.61
CA LEU A 272 3.99 1.39 9.63
C LEU A 272 3.38 2.07 10.86
N GLY A 273 2.64 3.17 10.68
CA GLY A 273 2.04 3.94 11.77
C GLY A 273 1.01 3.14 12.56
N SER A 274 0.23 2.28 11.89
CA SER A 274 -0.78 1.46 12.56
C SER A 274 -0.16 0.37 13.41
N ILE A 275 0.92 -0.31 12.98
CA ILE A 275 1.53 -1.34 13.83
C ILE A 275 2.17 -0.70 15.07
N PHE A 276 2.85 0.44 14.92
CA PHE A 276 3.44 1.14 16.06
C PHE A 276 2.37 1.68 17.01
N ALA A 277 1.20 2.08 16.49
CA ALA A 277 0.05 2.43 17.32
C ALA A 277 -0.45 1.23 18.13
N VAL A 278 -0.58 0.04 17.52
CA VAL A 278 -1.02 -1.19 18.20
C VAL A 278 0.01 -1.66 19.23
N THR A 279 1.29 -1.65 18.89
CA THR A 279 2.36 -2.00 19.83
C THR A 279 2.39 -1.01 21.00
N GLY A 280 2.24 0.29 20.72
CA GLY A 280 2.19 1.33 21.75
C GLY A 280 0.95 1.28 22.64
N THR A 281 -0.21 0.84 22.13
CA THR A 281 -1.38 0.60 22.98
C THR A 281 -1.21 -0.67 23.80
N ALA A 282 -0.61 -1.73 23.24
CA ALA A 282 -0.35 -2.96 23.96
C ALA A 282 0.67 -2.77 25.11
N THR A 283 1.75 -2.00 24.90
CA THR A 283 2.71 -1.63 25.96
C THR A 283 2.03 -0.83 27.07
N ASN A 284 1.26 0.20 26.72
CA ASN A 284 0.58 1.04 27.71
C ASN A 284 -0.47 0.25 28.51
N TRP A 285 -1.15 -0.70 27.88
CA TRP A 285 -2.10 -1.56 28.58
C TRP A 285 -1.39 -2.46 29.61
N LEU A 286 -0.24 -3.05 29.25
CA LEU A 286 0.60 -3.81 30.19
C LEU A 286 1.15 -2.98 31.34
N ALA A 287 1.43 -1.69 31.11
CA ALA A 287 1.93 -0.79 32.14
C ALA A 287 0.84 -0.38 33.15
N VAL A 288 -0.44 -0.52 32.79
CA VAL A 288 -1.60 -0.14 33.63
C VAL A 288 -2.27 -1.37 34.26
N GLY A 289 -2.22 -2.53 33.63
CA GLY A 289 -2.72 -3.79 34.21
C GLY A 289 -1.80 -4.32 35.34
N GLU A 290 -2.37 -4.98 36.34
CA GLU A 290 -1.60 -5.84 37.24
C GLU A 290 -0.80 -6.83 36.37
N ALA A 291 0.53 -6.80 36.50
CA ALA A 291 1.40 -7.62 35.67
C ALA A 291 0.96 -9.09 35.77
N ASP A 292 0.72 -9.71 34.60
CA ASP A 292 0.30 -11.10 34.51
C ASP A 292 1.21 -11.97 35.39
N PRO A 293 0.66 -12.75 36.35
CA PRO A 293 1.46 -13.57 37.25
C PRO A 293 2.36 -14.56 36.50
N GLU A 294 1.97 -15.01 35.30
CA GLU A 294 2.80 -15.83 34.42
C GLU A 294 4.02 -15.09 33.84
N LEU A 295 3.85 -13.83 33.44
CA LEU A 295 4.94 -12.99 32.93
C LEU A 295 5.95 -12.65 34.04
N LEU A 296 5.45 -12.38 35.26
CA LEU A 296 6.27 -12.23 36.47
C LEU A 296 7.00 -13.52 36.86
N ALA A 297 6.33 -14.67 36.80
CA ALA A 297 6.92 -15.98 37.10
C ALA A 297 8.00 -16.41 36.08
N ALA A 298 7.88 -15.97 34.83
CA ALA A 298 8.88 -16.17 33.78
C ALA A 298 10.06 -15.18 33.86
N GLY A 299 10.06 -14.25 34.82
CA GLY A 299 11.11 -13.23 34.97
C GLY A 299 11.15 -12.20 33.82
N VAL A 300 10.06 -12.11 33.05
CA VAL A 300 9.97 -11.24 31.88
C VAL A 300 9.53 -9.85 32.32
N ASP A 301 10.28 -8.82 31.95
CA ASP A 301 9.91 -7.43 32.21
C ASP A 301 8.67 -7.06 31.39
N ALA A 302 7.49 -7.21 32.00
CA ALA A 302 6.19 -6.98 31.38
C ALA A 302 6.06 -5.57 30.79
N ARG A 303 6.77 -4.58 31.35
CA ARG A 303 6.76 -3.20 30.84
C ARG A 303 7.49 -3.07 29.49
N ASN A 304 8.48 -3.92 29.26
CA ASN A 304 9.29 -3.96 28.05
C ASN A 304 8.94 -5.11 27.10
N TYR A 305 7.89 -5.89 27.39
CA TYR A 305 7.48 -7.04 26.58
C TYR A 305 7.13 -6.66 25.13
N TYR A 306 6.50 -5.51 24.91
CA TYR A 306 6.22 -4.99 23.55
C TYR A 306 7.15 -3.85 23.15
N ALA A 307 8.30 -3.69 23.81
CA ALA A 307 9.23 -2.63 23.48
C ALA A 307 9.82 -2.84 22.07
N THR A 308 9.90 -1.77 21.30
CA THR A 308 10.29 -1.80 19.88
C THR A 308 11.78 -2.04 19.63
N ASP A 309 12.58 -2.07 20.69
CA ASP A 309 13.98 -2.50 20.71
C ASP A 309 14.14 -4.02 20.89
N ASN A 310 13.08 -4.75 21.26
CA ASN A 310 13.13 -6.19 21.40
C ASN A 310 13.14 -6.90 20.02
N PRO A 311 14.12 -7.78 19.74
CA PRO A 311 14.22 -8.49 18.46
C PRO A 311 12.97 -9.33 18.14
N GLY A 312 12.29 -9.90 19.13
CA GLY A 312 11.06 -10.69 18.94
C GLY A 312 9.88 -9.84 18.48
N VAL A 313 9.76 -8.63 19.01
CA VAL A 313 8.76 -7.65 18.56
C VAL A 313 9.07 -7.20 17.14
N ILE A 314 10.33 -6.91 16.84
CA ILE A 314 10.78 -6.53 15.49
C ILE A 314 10.47 -7.65 14.49
N ALA A 315 10.78 -8.90 14.81
CA ALA A 315 10.48 -10.05 13.97
C ALA A 315 8.96 -10.20 13.74
N THR A 316 8.16 -10.00 14.77
CA THR A 316 6.69 -10.01 14.67
C THR A 316 6.18 -8.90 13.75
N ILE A 317 6.70 -7.68 13.90
CA ILE A 317 6.35 -6.53 13.04
C ILE A 317 6.71 -6.81 11.58
N ILE A 318 7.92 -7.30 11.31
CA ILE A 318 8.38 -7.62 9.96
C ILE A 318 7.53 -8.74 9.35
N THR A 319 7.23 -9.78 10.13
CA THR A 319 6.38 -10.90 9.68
C THR A 319 5.00 -10.39 9.26
N LEU A 320 4.42 -9.50 10.05
CA LEU A 320 3.03 -9.08 9.92
C LEU A 320 2.79 -8.04 8.82
N ILE A 321 3.66 -7.03 8.73
CA ILE A 321 3.49 -5.88 7.83
C ILE A 321 4.65 -5.68 6.84
N GLY A 322 5.69 -6.52 6.88
CA GLY A 322 6.82 -6.43 5.97
C GLY A 322 6.42 -6.55 4.50
N GLY A 323 5.52 -7.50 4.17
CA GLY A 323 4.96 -7.65 2.83
C GLY A 323 4.27 -6.38 2.29
N PRO A 324 3.25 -5.84 2.97
CA PRO A 324 2.58 -4.60 2.59
C PRO A 324 3.53 -3.40 2.44
N VAL A 325 4.45 -3.21 3.39
CA VAL A 325 5.42 -2.11 3.37
C VAL A 325 6.38 -2.25 2.19
N LEU A 326 6.91 -3.46 1.95
CA LEU A 326 7.75 -3.75 0.79
C LEU A 326 7.03 -3.41 -0.52
N LEU A 327 5.75 -3.81 -0.66
CA LEU A 327 4.96 -3.48 -1.83
C LEU A 327 4.77 -1.98 -2.00
N ALA A 328 4.45 -1.26 -0.93
CA ALA A 328 4.26 0.17 -0.96
C ALA A 328 5.54 0.93 -1.35
N VAL A 329 6.70 0.53 -0.81
CA VAL A 329 8.01 1.12 -1.14
C VAL A 329 8.37 0.85 -2.61
N ILE A 330 8.23 -0.39 -3.08
CA ILE A 330 8.49 -0.74 -4.49
C ILE A 330 7.52 0.00 -5.41
N ALA A 331 6.27 0.17 -5.01
CA ALA A 331 5.28 0.91 -5.77
C ALA A 331 5.64 2.39 -5.90
N ALA A 332 6.05 3.02 -4.80
CA ALA A 332 6.47 4.42 -4.80
C ALA A 332 7.66 4.61 -5.74
N ALA A 333 8.67 3.73 -5.68
CA ALA A 333 9.80 3.74 -6.61
C ALA A 333 9.35 3.58 -8.07
N MET A 334 8.45 2.63 -8.35
CA MET A 334 7.89 2.43 -9.70
C MET A 334 7.12 3.65 -10.20
N VAL A 335 6.29 4.27 -9.37
CA VAL A 335 5.55 5.49 -9.74
C VAL A 335 6.50 6.62 -10.09
N VAL A 336 7.58 6.79 -9.32
CA VAL A 336 8.62 7.80 -9.61
C VAL A 336 9.34 7.49 -10.93
N LEU A 337 9.77 6.24 -11.15
CA LEU A 337 10.44 5.81 -12.39
C LEU A 337 9.55 5.98 -13.62
N ILE A 338 8.28 5.58 -13.51
CA ILE A 338 7.29 5.68 -14.57
C ILE A 338 7.00 7.15 -14.90
N SER A 339 6.84 8.00 -13.89
CA SER A 339 6.60 9.43 -14.04
C SER A 339 7.85 10.20 -14.52
N GLY A 340 9.05 9.68 -14.31
CA GLY A 340 10.29 10.28 -14.78
C GLY A 340 10.38 10.36 -16.31
N ARG A 341 9.81 9.40 -17.03
CA ARG A 341 9.87 9.34 -18.50
C ARG A 341 9.10 10.46 -19.20
N THR A 342 8.01 10.94 -18.60
CA THR A 342 7.25 12.08 -19.14
C THR A 342 7.91 13.42 -18.85
N ARG A 343 8.72 13.51 -17.79
CA ARG A 343 9.41 14.74 -17.39
C ARG A 343 10.41 15.22 -18.44
N HIS A 344 11.01 14.35 -19.26
CA HIS A 344 11.96 14.80 -20.29
C HIS A 344 11.37 15.84 -21.25
N ARG A 345 10.12 15.64 -21.72
CA ARG A 345 9.47 16.60 -22.61
C ARG A 345 9.16 17.92 -21.92
N GLU A 346 8.67 17.88 -20.68
CA GLU A 346 8.40 19.07 -19.88
C GLU A 346 9.67 19.85 -19.54
N THR A 347 10.75 19.15 -19.16
CA THR A 347 12.05 19.77 -18.89
C THR A 347 12.65 20.40 -20.15
N ALA A 348 12.43 19.80 -21.32
CA ALA A 348 12.85 20.39 -22.59
C ALA A 348 12.07 21.68 -22.90
N LEU A 349 10.75 21.70 -22.65
CA LEU A 349 9.93 22.89 -22.82
C LEU A 349 10.30 24.00 -21.83
N LEU A 350 10.55 23.67 -20.56
CA LEU A 350 10.98 24.63 -19.55
C LEU A 350 12.37 25.22 -19.89
N ARG A 351 13.29 24.39 -20.39
CA ARG A 351 14.60 24.86 -20.88
C ARG A 351 14.44 25.76 -22.10
N ALA A 352 13.57 25.41 -23.05
CA ALA A 352 13.28 26.23 -24.21
C ALA A 352 12.65 27.59 -23.83
N ALA A 353 11.87 27.63 -22.74
CA ALA A 353 11.32 28.85 -22.15
C ALA A 353 12.34 29.66 -21.31
N GLY A 354 13.61 29.24 -21.25
CA GLY A 354 14.68 29.95 -20.54
C GLY A 354 14.80 29.64 -19.05
N VAL A 355 14.10 28.62 -18.53
CA VAL A 355 14.19 28.25 -17.11
C VAL A 355 15.53 27.59 -16.81
N ARG A 356 16.25 28.10 -15.81
CA ARG A 356 17.53 27.56 -15.36
C ARG A 356 17.39 26.11 -14.87
N THR A 357 18.35 25.25 -15.22
CA THR A 357 18.37 23.83 -14.79
C THR A 357 18.28 23.67 -13.27
N ALA A 358 18.93 24.56 -12.50
CA ALA A 358 18.85 24.56 -11.05
C ALA A 358 17.40 24.74 -10.54
N THR A 359 16.62 25.61 -11.17
CA THR A 359 15.21 25.85 -10.84
C THR A 359 14.34 24.64 -11.19
N ILE A 360 14.64 23.96 -12.29
CA ILE A 360 13.92 22.74 -12.70
C ILE A 360 14.16 21.61 -11.69
N VAL A 361 15.41 21.39 -11.28
CA VAL A 361 15.77 20.38 -10.27
C VAL A 361 15.15 20.72 -8.91
N ALA A 362 15.24 21.98 -8.50
CA ALA A 362 14.62 22.46 -7.26
C ALA A 362 13.10 22.29 -7.27
N ALA A 363 12.43 22.61 -8.39
CA ALA A 363 10.99 22.41 -8.54
C ALA A 363 10.59 20.93 -8.45
N ALA A 364 11.36 20.03 -9.06
CA ALA A 364 11.12 18.59 -8.97
C ALA A 364 11.32 18.06 -7.54
N GLY A 365 12.33 18.57 -6.82
CA GLY A 365 12.56 18.25 -5.40
C GLY A 365 11.42 18.74 -4.50
N LEU A 366 10.97 19.98 -4.70
CA LEU A 366 9.83 20.56 -3.98
C LEU A 366 8.52 19.84 -4.30
N GLU A 367 8.30 19.41 -5.55
CA GLU A 367 7.15 18.57 -5.92
C GLU A 367 7.18 17.24 -5.14
N GLY A 368 8.34 16.57 -5.09
CA GLY A 368 8.51 15.35 -4.29
C GLY A 368 8.25 15.57 -2.80
N LEU A 369 8.75 16.68 -2.24
CA LEU A 369 8.51 17.09 -0.86
C LEU A 369 7.02 17.36 -0.61
N ILE A 370 6.31 18.00 -1.54
CA ILE A 370 4.87 18.22 -1.44
C ILE A 370 4.11 16.89 -1.34
N LEU A 371 4.45 15.92 -2.20
CA LEU A 371 3.81 14.60 -2.20
C LEU A 371 4.11 13.82 -0.91
N ALA A 372 5.36 13.83 -0.45
CA ALA A 372 5.79 13.16 0.78
C ALA A 372 5.13 13.77 2.02
N LEU A 373 5.13 15.10 2.15
CA LEU A 373 4.46 15.79 3.26
C LEU A 373 2.96 15.56 3.25
N THR A 374 2.32 15.54 2.09
CA THR A 374 0.88 15.23 1.98
C THR A 374 0.57 13.82 2.49
N ALA A 375 1.38 12.83 2.09
CA ALA A 375 1.24 11.46 2.58
C ALA A 375 1.49 11.37 4.10
N LEU A 376 2.49 12.11 4.62
CA LEU A 376 2.79 12.17 6.05
C LEU A 376 1.66 12.80 6.86
N LEU A 377 1.11 13.93 6.41
CA LEU A 377 -0.02 14.60 7.08
C LEU A 377 -1.25 13.70 7.17
N LEU A 378 -1.58 13.00 6.09
CA LEU A 378 -2.68 12.04 6.07
C LEU A 378 -2.44 10.85 7.01
N ALA A 379 -1.21 10.32 7.04
CA ALA A 379 -0.82 9.27 7.96
C ALA A 379 -0.88 9.72 9.43
N LEU A 380 -0.46 10.96 9.73
CA LEU A 380 -0.57 11.55 11.07
C LEU A 380 -2.02 11.74 11.50
N VAL A 381 -2.90 12.16 10.59
CA VAL A 381 -4.34 12.23 10.87
C VAL A 381 -4.88 10.86 11.25
N ALA A 382 -4.54 9.83 10.46
CA ALA A 382 -4.95 8.46 10.73
C ALA A 382 -4.44 7.96 12.10
N TRP A 383 -3.16 8.20 12.39
CA TRP A 383 -2.53 7.84 13.66
C TRP A 383 -3.18 8.58 14.85
N SER A 384 -3.44 9.88 14.71
CA SER A 384 -4.05 10.68 15.77
C SER A 384 -5.51 10.28 16.04
N ALA A 385 -6.27 9.93 15.00
CA ALA A 385 -7.63 9.42 15.14
C ALA A 385 -7.64 8.08 15.87
N ALA A 386 -6.72 7.17 15.50
CA ALA A 386 -6.52 5.90 16.18
C ALA A 386 -6.08 6.07 17.64
N ARG A 387 -5.38 7.16 17.99
CA ARG A 387 -5.00 7.47 19.38
C ARG A 387 -6.16 8.05 20.21
N ARG A 388 -6.99 8.92 19.62
CA ARG A 388 -8.11 9.59 20.33
C ARG A 388 -9.32 8.70 20.59
N SER A 389 -9.52 7.64 19.80
CA SER A 389 -10.61 6.68 20.01
C SER A 389 -10.46 5.85 21.29
N TRP A 390 -9.37 6.01 22.02
CA TRP A 390 -9.14 5.33 23.28
C TRP A 390 -9.50 6.24 24.45
N PRO A 391 -10.35 5.77 25.38
CA PRO A 391 -10.56 6.48 26.63
C PRO A 391 -9.22 6.56 27.36
N SER A 392 -8.73 7.77 27.63
CA SER A 392 -7.77 7.94 28.71
C SER A 392 -8.50 7.53 29.97
N SER A 393 -8.14 6.37 30.55
CA SER A 393 -8.59 6.01 31.89
C SER A 393 -8.00 7.02 32.86
N SER A 394 -8.72 8.11 33.10
CA SER A 394 -8.61 8.85 34.33
C SER A 394 -9.28 7.99 35.40
N ARG A 395 -8.49 7.20 36.12
CA ARG A 395 -8.70 6.81 37.51
C ARG A 395 -7.43 6.18 38.05
#